data_AF-A0A6L7X196-F1
#
_entry.id   AF-A0A6L7X196-F1
#
_cell.length_a   1.000
_cell.length_b   1.000
_cell.length_c   1.000
_cell.angle_alpha   90.00
_cell.angle_beta   90.00
_cell.angle_gamma   90.00
#
_symmetry.space_group_name_H-M   'P 1'
#
loop_
_entity.id
_entity.type
_entity.pdbx_description
1 polymer ?
#
loop_
_entity_poly.entity_id
_entity_poly.type
_entity_poly.pdbx_seq_one_letter_code
_entity_poly.pdbx_strand_id
1 'polypeptide(L)' 'MCMKAVQVTFDEALLERLDRDPAVRERGRSAVLREAAAAYLVRKEADVISDRYRAGYGDRVELDAELDGWAGEGAWPLD' A
#
# COMPACT_ATOMS: atom_id res chain seq x y z
N MET A 1 6.13 -1.02 22.97
CA MET A 1 6.60 0.26 22.40
C MET A 1 5.66 1.36 22.88
N CYS A 2 6.13 2.44 23.51
CA CYS A 2 5.25 3.51 24.00
C CYS A 2 4.81 4.45 22.87
N MET A 3 3.59 4.97 22.97
CA MET A 3 3.08 5.99 22.05
C MET A 3 3.76 7.34 22.30
N LYS A 4 4.05 8.09 21.22
CA LYS A 4 4.50 9.48 21.28
C LYS A 4 3.39 10.40 20.79
N ALA A 5 3.10 11.46 21.52
CA ALA A 5 2.20 12.52 21.08
C ALA A 5 2.89 13.36 20.00
N VAL A 6 2.14 13.70 18.95
CA VAL A 6 2.57 14.58 17.86
C VAL A 6 1.48 15.61 17.60
N GLN A 7 1.87 16.80 17.16
CA GLN A 7 0.94 17.82 16.68
C GLN A 7 0.90 17.80 15.15
N VAL A 8 -0.29 17.77 14.59
CA VAL A 8 -0.54 17.79 13.14
C VAL A 8 -1.63 18.81 12.84
N THR A 9 -1.52 19.49 11.70
CA THR A 9 -2.50 20.48 11.25
C THR A 9 -3.36 19.89 10.13
N PHE A 10 -4.65 20.19 10.17
CA PHE A 10 -5.63 19.83 9.15
C PHE A 10 -6.38 21.09 8.72
N ASP A 11 -6.94 21.07 7.51
CA ASP A 11 -7.93 22.08 7.17
C ASP A 11 -9.21 21.87 8.00
N GLU A 12 -9.88 22.97 8.34
CA GLU A 12 -11.04 22.97 9.22
C GLU A 12 -12.16 22.08 8.67
N ALA A 13 -12.44 22.16 7.37
CA ALA A 13 -13.51 21.42 6.75
C ALA A 13 -13.28 19.89 6.82
N LEU A 14 -12.04 19.44 6.66
CA LEU A 14 -11.66 18.05 6.85
C LEU A 14 -11.80 17.63 8.31
N LEU A 15 -11.38 18.47 9.26
CA LEU A 15 -11.50 18.15 10.68
C LEU A 15 -12.97 18.00 11.09
N GLU A 16 -13.84 18.91 10.67
CA GLU A 16 -15.29 18.81 10.91
C GLU A 16 -15.91 17.55 10.29
N ARG A 17 -15.47 17.18 9.08
CA ARG A 17 -15.92 15.94 8.43
C ARG A 17 -15.46 14.71 9.21
N LEU A 18 -14.22 14.71 9.67
CA LEU A 18 -13.67 13.64 10.49
C LEU A 18 -14.43 13.50 11.81
N ASP A 19 -14.79 14.61 12.47
CA ASP A 19 -15.54 14.62 13.72
C ASP A 19 -16.99 14.15 13.62
N ARG A 20 -17.54 14.19 12.41
CA ARG A 20 -18.86 13.64 12.11
C ARG A 20 -18.84 12.12 11.93
N ASP A 21 -17.67 11.53 11.73
CA ASP A 21 -17.53 10.09 11.57
C ASP A 21 -17.88 9.35 12.87
N PRO A 22 -18.80 8.36 12.84
CA PRO A 22 -19.20 7.60 14.02
C PRO A 22 -18.01 6.95 14.74
N ALA A 23 -17.02 6.46 14.00
CA ALA A 23 -15.86 5.80 14.59
C ALA A 23 -14.96 6.79 15.33
N VAL A 24 -14.90 8.06 14.89
CA VAL A 24 -14.21 9.13 15.63
C VAL A 24 -14.96 9.48 16.90
N ARG A 25 -16.29 9.50 16.88
CA ARG A 25 -17.12 9.74 18.07
C ARG A 25 -17.01 8.62 19.11
N GLU A 26 -16.89 7.37 18.65
CA GLU A 26 -16.79 6.20 19.52
C GLU A 26 -15.37 5.96 20.03
N ARG A 27 -14.35 6.03 19.15
CA ARG A 27 -12.96 5.61 19.45
C ARG A 27 -11.98 6.78 19.59
N GLY A 28 -12.40 7.98 19.24
CA GLY A 28 -11.57 9.19 19.22
C GLY A 28 -10.71 9.32 17.96
N ARG A 29 -10.28 10.55 17.68
CA ARG A 29 -9.45 10.90 16.51
C ARG A 29 -8.15 10.10 16.45
N SER A 30 -7.46 9.94 17.57
CA SER A 30 -6.16 9.25 17.62
C SER A 30 -6.24 7.78 17.19
N ALA A 31 -7.36 7.10 17.46
CA ALA A 31 -7.56 5.72 17.02
C ALA A 31 -7.74 5.66 15.50
N VAL A 32 -8.61 6.52 14.96
CA VAL A 32 -8.90 6.59 13.53
C VAL A 32 -7.67 7.05 12.72
N LEU A 33 -6.93 8.06 13.21
CA LEU A 33 -5.71 8.52 12.55
C LEU A 33 -4.62 7.46 12.52
N ARG A 34 -4.52 6.61 13.56
CA ARG A 34 -3.58 5.49 13.56
C ARG A 34 -3.94 4.45 12.51
N GLU A 35 -5.22 4.10 12.41
CA GLU A 35 -5.75 3.18 11.42
C GLU A 35 -5.52 3.71 10.00
N ALA A 36 -5.84 4.99 9.78
CA ALA A 36 -5.61 5.67 8.50
C ALA A 36 -4.13 5.71 8.12
N ALA A 37 -3.23 6.00 9.07
CA ALA A 37 -1.79 6.01 8.83
C ALA A 37 -1.26 4.62 8.46
N ALA A 38 -1.72 3.57 9.16
CA ALA A 38 -1.34 2.19 8.84
C ALA A 38 -1.82 1.80 7.43
N ALA A 39 -3.09 2.09 7.10
CA ALA A 39 -3.65 1.81 5.78
C ALA A 39 -2.93 2.59 4.65
N TYR A 40 -2.54 3.84 4.91
CA TYR A 40 -1.75 4.63 3.97
C TYR A 40 -0.39 4.00 3.69
N LEU A 41 0.33 3.55 4.73
CA LEU A 41 1.65 2.95 4.58
C LEU A 41 1.59 1.62 3.80
N VAL A 42 0.61 0.77 4.11
CA VAL A 42 0.39 -0.49 3.37
C VAL A 42 0.14 -0.23 1.89
N ARG A 43 -0.75 0.72 1.57
CA ARG A 43 -1.01 1.09 0.17
C ARG A 43 0.23 1.64 -0.50
N LYS A 44 0.96 2.53 0.17
CA LYS A 44 2.19 3.14 -0.37
C LYS A 44 3.25 2.09 -0.68
N GLU A 45 3.40 1.08 0.17
CA GLU A 45 4.32 -0.04 -0.06
C GLU A 45 3.90 -0.86 -1.29
N ALA A 46 2.62 -1.19 -1.40
CA ALA A 46 2.08 -1.90 -2.57
C ALA A 46 2.32 -1.13 -3.88
N ASP A 47 2.11 0.19 -3.87
CA ASP A 47 2.35 1.06 -5.03
C ASP A 47 3.83 1.05 -5.43
N VAL A 48 4.74 1.16 -4.46
CA VAL A 48 6.20 1.12 -4.70
C VAL A 48 6.61 -0.23 -5.30
N ILE A 49 6.06 -1.33 -4.80
CA ILE A 49 6.31 -2.66 -5.35
C ILE A 49 5.80 -2.73 -6.80
N SER A 50 4.57 -2.29 -7.05
CA SER A 50 3.97 -2.29 -8.39
C SER A 50 4.80 -1.48 -9.38
N ASP A 51 5.26 -0.29 -8.99
CA ASP A 51 6.11 0.57 -9.82
C ASP A 51 7.47 -0.08 -10.11
N ARG A 52 8.06 -0.81 -9.14
CA ARG A 52 9.29 -1.59 -9.38
C ARG A 52 9.06 -2.73 -10.37
N TYR A 53 7.95 -3.47 -10.26
CA TYR A 53 7.60 -4.49 -11.24
C TYR A 53 7.41 -3.89 -12.63
N ARG A 54 6.72 -2.74 -12.73
CA ARG A 54 6.56 -2.04 -14.00
C ARG A 54 7.91 -1.57 -14.55
N ALA A 55 8.82 -1.08 -13.72
CA ALA A 55 10.14 -0.67 -14.18
C ALA A 55 11.01 -1.86 -14.63
N GLY A 56 10.95 -3.00 -13.94
CA GLY A 56 11.76 -4.18 -14.24
C GLY A 56 11.24 -5.03 -15.40
N TYR A 57 9.93 -5.05 -15.63
CA TYR A 57 9.28 -5.91 -16.63
C TYR A 57 8.42 -5.15 -17.65
N GLY A 58 8.35 -3.82 -17.55
CA GLY A 58 7.50 -2.99 -18.42
C GLY A 58 8.05 -2.81 -19.84
N ASP A 59 9.38 -2.81 -19.99
CA ASP A 59 10.02 -2.85 -21.30
C ASP A 59 10.11 -4.30 -21.79
N ARG A 60 9.07 -4.72 -22.49
CA ARG A 60 8.85 -6.09 -23.03
C ARG A 60 9.86 -6.58 -24.07
N VAL A 61 10.90 -5.82 -24.41
CA VAL A 61 11.68 -6.09 -25.63
C VAL A 61 12.81 -7.08 -25.42
N GLU A 62 13.37 -7.22 -24.20
CA GLU A 62 14.51 -8.13 -23.96
C GLU A 62 14.17 -9.41 -23.18
N LEU A 63 13.05 -9.45 -22.44
CA LEU A 63 12.65 -10.63 -21.67
C LEU A 63 12.32 -11.84 -22.57
N ASP A 64 11.67 -11.59 -23.72
CA ASP A 64 11.29 -12.66 -24.66
C ASP A 64 12.52 -13.35 -25.28
N ALA A 65 13.64 -12.64 -25.43
CA ALA A 65 14.88 -13.21 -25.96
C ALA A 65 15.69 -13.97 -24.87
N GLU A 66 15.64 -13.52 -23.62
CA GLU A 66 16.31 -14.19 -22.49
C GLU A 66 15.58 -15.45 -22.02
N LEU A 67 14.26 -15.48 -22.14
CA LEU A 67 13.40 -16.61 -21.76
C LEU A 67 13.17 -17.61 -22.90
N ASP A 68 13.72 -17.38 -24.08
CA ASP A 68 13.60 -18.31 -25.20
C ASP A 68 14.27 -19.65 -24.85
N GLY A 69 13.54 -20.75 -25.02
CA GLY A 69 13.98 -22.10 -24.61
C GLY A 69 13.57 -22.55 -23.20
N TRP A 70 13.03 -21.68 -22.34
CA TRP A 70 12.58 -22.05 -20.99
C TRP A 70 11.17 -22.66 -20.93
N ALA A 71 10.42 -22.63 -22.04
CA ALA A 71 9.01 -23.05 -22.10
C ALA A 71 8.77 -24.52 -21.68
N GLY A 72 9.79 -25.37 -21.72
CA GLY A 72 9.71 -26.80 -21.36
C GLY A 72 10.22 -27.16 -19.96
N GLU A 73 10.86 -26.24 -19.24
CA GLU A 73 11.53 -26.54 -17.95
C GLU A 73 10.57 -26.47 -16.75
N GLY A 74 9.41 -25.83 -16.92
CA GLY A 74 8.37 -25.67 -15.90
C GLY A 74 7.33 -26.79 -15.91
N ALA A 75 7.73 -28.04 -15.68
CA ALA A 75 6.76 -29.12 -15.48
C ALA A 75 6.19 -29.08 -14.06
N TRP A 76 4.92 -28.69 -13.91
CA TRP A 76 4.22 -28.91 -12.65
C TRP A 76 4.05 -30.42 -12.45
N PRO A 77 4.37 -30.99 -11.28
CA PRO A 77 4.13 -32.40 -11.05
C PRO A 77 2.64 -32.67 -11.25
N LEU A 78 2.34 -33.57 -12.19
CA LEU A 78 1.05 -34.21 -12.26
C LEU A 78 1.04 -35.23 -11.12
N ASP A 79 0.08 -35.05 -10.24
CA ASP A 79 -0.27 -35.93 -9.12
C ASP A 79 -0.29 -37.42 -9.48
#